data_AF-A0A377N7J2-F1
#
_entry.id   AF-A0A377N7J2-F1
#
_cell.length_a   1.000
_cell.length_b   1.000
_cell.length_c   1.000
_cell.angle_alpha   90.00
_cell.angle_beta   90.00
_cell.angle_gamma   90.00
#
_symmetry.space_group_name_H-M   'P 1'
#
loop_
_entity.id
_entity.type
_entity.pdbx_description
1 polymer ?
#
loop_
_entity_poly.entity_id
_entity_poly.type
_entity_poly.pdbx_seq_one_letter_code
_entity_poly.pdbx_strand_id
1 'polypeptide(L)'
;MTVKMQWMIQRKSTLFSALLLALSSANAFAEGGQNTPAKNFPILKDAYILQAFDSSKKPNEEPITSGLKNSYFYSNCADAERCDSAIPQGATMFRAPSGFGSTPHSEFPRAELRAKKNFVNGDDFTNTQTGSVYIVKNPDTKSIIFAQIHGDKPGGSELLKLRWQNGDIVAGVKPHYGDKEQRTTLLSGVGLKDKIDYKIEAKGSKSEIKVTVETTADGKTSKKTFSYPKESWQGIELYFKAGNYNQDSSSDGSEAVVAYGALDVSYR
;
A
#
# COMPACT_ATOMS: atom_id res chain seq x y z
N MET A 1 -15.78 -58.41 58.44
CA MET A 1 -14.33 -58.56 58.24
C MET A 1 -14.06 -58.53 56.75
N THR A 2 -13.23 -57.59 56.34
CA THR A 2 -13.02 -57.11 54.97
C THR A 2 -11.88 -57.88 54.31
N VAL A 3 -12.01 -58.31 53.05
CA VAL A 3 -10.85 -58.53 52.17
C VAL A 3 -11.12 -57.93 50.79
N LYS A 4 -10.22 -57.02 50.41
CA LYS A 4 -10.17 -56.22 49.19
C LYS A 4 -9.83 -57.08 47.98
N MET A 5 -10.50 -56.84 46.85
CA MET A 5 -10.11 -57.32 45.54
C MET A 5 -9.56 -56.13 44.74
N GLN A 6 -8.29 -56.24 44.34
CA GLN A 6 -7.49 -55.19 43.72
C GLN A 6 -7.71 -55.23 42.20
N TRP A 7 -8.31 -54.20 41.61
CA TRP A 7 -8.43 -54.06 40.15
C TRP A 7 -7.30 -53.16 39.63
N MET A 8 -6.46 -53.73 38.76
CA MET A 8 -5.46 -53.03 37.95
C MET A 8 -6.18 -52.32 36.79
N ILE A 9 -6.14 -50.99 36.77
CA ILE A 9 -6.58 -50.19 35.61
C ILE A 9 -5.34 -49.87 34.77
N GLN A 10 -5.20 -50.50 33.60
CA GLN A 10 -4.24 -50.07 32.58
C GLN A 10 -4.68 -48.71 32.03
N ARG A 11 -3.87 -47.67 32.28
CA ARG A 11 -4.00 -46.37 31.61
C ARG A 11 -3.43 -46.49 30.20
N LYS A 12 -4.29 -46.46 29.17
CA LYS A 12 -3.86 -46.18 27.79
C LYS A 12 -3.57 -44.68 27.66
N SER A 13 -2.30 -44.32 27.60
CA SER A 13 -1.83 -42.99 27.24
C SER A 13 -2.09 -42.76 25.75
N THR A 14 -3.08 -41.94 25.42
CA THR A 14 -3.28 -41.41 24.07
C THR A 14 -2.51 -40.10 23.96
N LEU A 15 -1.42 -40.11 23.20
CA LEU A 15 -0.70 -38.90 22.79
C LEU A 15 -1.59 -38.12 21.82
N PHE A 16 -2.13 -36.99 22.28
CA PHE A 16 -2.70 -35.98 21.38
C PHE A 16 -1.53 -35.19 20.77
N SER A 17 -1.20 -35.47 19.51
CA SER A 17 -0.37 -34.57 18.71
C SER A 17 -1.18 -33.30 18.44
N ALA A 18 -0.79 -32.20 19.08
CA ALA A 18 -1.26 -30.87 18.72
C ALA A 18 -0.70 -30.50 17.35
N LEU A 19 -1.57 -30.54 16.33
CA LEU A 19 -1.24 -30.05 15.00
C LEU A 19 -1.21 -28.51 15.06
N LEU A 20 -0.01 -27.93 15.13
CA LEU A 20 0.19 -26.50 14.94
C LEU A 20 -0.17 -26.16 13.48
N LEU A 21 -1.36 -25.62 13.24
CA LEU A 21 -1.65 -24.92 11.99
C LEU A 21 -0.90 -23.59 12.00
N ALA A 22 0.32 -23.59 11.45
CA ALA A 22 0.96 -22.38 10.99
C ALA A 22 0.11 -21.82 9.85
N LEU A 23 -0.68 -20.78 10.14
CA LEU A 23 -1.25 -19.91 9.12
C LEU A 23 -0.10 -19.19 8.44
N SER A 24 0.43 -19.77 7.36
CA SER A 24 1.28 -19.04 6.43
C SER A 24 0.41 -17.97 5.77
N SER A 25 0.51 -16.73 6.24
CA SER A 25 0.20 -15.59 5.39
C SER A 25 1.15 -15.69 4.20
N ALA A 26 0.62 -16.10 3.05
CA ALA A 26 1.37 -16.14 1.81
C ALA A 26 1.79 -14.70 1.48
N ASN A 27 2.99 -14.33 1.91
CA ASN A 27 3.65 -13.15 1.38
C ASN A 27 3.89 -13.46 -0.10
N ALA A 28 3.18 -12.72 -0.97
CA ALA A 28 3.42 -12.77 -2.41
C ALA A 28 4.80 -12.14 -2.67
N PHE A 29 5.84 -12.96 -2.70
CA PHE A 29 7.14 -12.59 -3.24
C PHE A 29 7.06 -12.64 -4.77
N ALA A 30 7.77 -11.75 -5.45
CA ALA A 30 7.81 -11.74 -6.90
C ALA A 30 8.48 -13.02 -7.44
N GLU A 31 7.71 -13.87 -8.14
CA GLU A 31 8.21 -15.06 -8.83
C GLU A 31 8.59 -14.71 -10.29
N GLY A 32 9.88 -14.69 -10.60
CA GLY A 32 10.41 -14.67 -11.98
C GLY A 32 10.28 -13.32 -12.71
N GLY A 33 11.42 -12.71 -13.06
CA GLY A 33 11.43 -11.34 -13.61
C GLY A 33 10.61 -11.16 -14.89
N GLN A 34 10.47 -12.20 -15.72
CA GLN A 34 9.79 -12.15 -17.03
C GLN A 34 8.26 -11.97 -16.95
N ASN A 35 7.67 -12.11 -15.78
CA ASN A 35 6.22 -12.04 -15.58
C ASN A 35 5.70 -10.60 -15.52
N THR A 36 4.43 -10.40 -15.90
CA THR A 36 3.72 -9.13 -15.71
C THR A 36 3.43 -8.85 -14.24
N PRO A 37 3.15 -7.59 -13.85
CA PRO A 37 2.84 -7.25 -12.46
C PRO A 37 1.76 -8.13 -11.84
N ALA A 38 0.65 -8.35 -12.54
CA ALA A 38 -0.47 -9.14 -12.03
C ALA A 38 -0.23 -10.65 -11.96
N LYS A 39 0.82 -11.16 -12.63
CA LYS A 39 1.28 -12.55 -12.45
C LYS A 39 2.14 -12.68 -11.20
N ASN A 40 2.98 -11.68 -10.90
CA ASN A 40 3.81 -11.65 -9.69
C ASN A 40 3.00 -11.31 -8.44
N PHE A 41 1.97 -10.48 -8.59
CA PHE A 41 1.09 -10.03 -7.52
C PHE A 41 -0.37 -10.26 -7.93
N PRO A 42 -0.88 -11.51 -7.78
CA PRO A 42 -2.26 -11.83 -8.14
C PRO A 42 -3.31 -10.95 -7.46
N ILE A 43 -3.01 -10.35 -6.30
CA ILE A 43 -3.91 -9.40 -5.63
C ILE A 43 -4.22 -8.16 -6.47
N LEU A 44 -3.34 -7.75 -7.39
CA LEU A 44 -3.51 -6.53 -8.17
C LEU A 44 -4.77 -6.57 -9.05
N LYS A 45 -4.99 -7.67 -9.78
CA LYS A 45 -6.18 -7.83 -10.64
C LYS A 45 -7.47 -7.88 -9.84
N ASP A 46 -7.42 -8.40 -8.62
CA ASP A 46 -8.62 -8.67 -7.82
C ASP A 46 -9.01 -7.43 -7.02
N ALA A 47 -8.04 -6.79 -6.35
CA ALA A 47 -8.30 -5.73 -5.39
C ALA A 47 -8.15 -4.31 -5.94
N TYR A 48 -7.54 -4.10 -7.12
CA TYR A 48 -7.21 -2.76 -7.62
C TYR A 48 -7.61 -2.51 -9.07
N ILE A 49 -7.79 -1.22 -9.39
CA ILE A 49 -7.68 -0.69 -10.75
C ILE A 49 -6.41 0.16 -10.84
N LEU A 50 -5.85 0.30 -12.04
CA LEU A 50 -4.70 1.16 -12.28
C LEU A 50 -5.18 2.53 -12.77
N GLN A 51 -4.74 3.59 -12.11
CA GLN A 51 -4.82 4.97 -12.60
C GLN A 51 -3.45 5.35 -13.16
N ALA A 52 -3.32 5.45 -14.48
CA ALA A 52 -2.08 5.78 -15.16
C ALA A 52 -2.38 6.71 -16.35
N PHE A 53 -1.61 6.63 -17.44
CA PHE A 53 -1.76 7.49 -18.60
C PHE A 53 -2.12 6.71 -19.85
N ASP A 54 -2.97 7.30 -20.69
CA ASP A 54 -3.22 6.85 -22.05
C ASP A 54 -2.07 7.23 -23.02
N SER A 55 -2.24 6.91 -24.31
CA SER A 55 -1.28 7.27 -25.36
C SER A 55 -1.14 8.79 -25.58
N SER A 56 -2.13 9.57 -25.14
CA SER A 56 -2.14 11.03 -25.20
C SER A 56 -1.60 11.68 -23.91
N LYS A 57 -1.01 10.89 -23.00
CA LYS A 57 -0.45 11.33 -21.71
C LYS A 57 -1.51 11.94 -20.78
N LYS A 58 -2.78 11.59 -20.97
CA LYS A 58 -3.90 11.98 -20.11
C LYS A 58 -4.21 10.87 -19.10
N PRO A 59 -4.75 11.20 -17.93
CA PRO A 59 -5.11 10.19 -16.94
C PRO A 59 -6.12 9.22 -17.52
N ASN A 60 -5.89 7.94 -17.28
CA ASN A 60 -6.79 6.87 -17.63
C ASN A 60 -6.89 5.87 -16.48
N GLU A 61 -8.08 5.31 -16.29
CA GLU A 61 -8.29 4.20 -15.38
C GLU A 61 -8.49 2.92 -16.20
N GLU A 62 -7.73 1.87 -15.87
CA GLU A 62 -7.85 0.58 -16.54
C GLU A 62 -7.91 -0.59 -15.55
N PRO A 63 -8.74 -1.62 -15.82
CA PRO A 63 -8.70 -2.86 -15.08
C PRO A 63 -7.33 -3.55 -15.22
N ILE A 64 -6.81 -4.06 -14.12
CA ILE A 64 -5.56 -4.82 -14.15
C ILE A 64 -5.85 -6.25 -14.61
N THR A 65 -5.30 -6.64 -15.76
CA THR A 65 -5.37 -8.01 -16.29
C THR A 65 -4.05 -8.74 -16.08
N SER A 66 -4.04 -10.06 -16.24
CA SER A 66 -2.81 -10.87 -16.20
C SER A 66 -1.79 -10.49 -17.28
N GLY A 67 -2.22 -9.82 -18.35
CA GLY A 67 -1.37 -9.36 -19.44
C GLY A 67 -0.93 -7.89 -19.32
N LEU A 68 -1.53 -7.12 -18.39
CA LEU A 68 -1.29 -5.68 -18.34
C LEU A 68 0.17 -5.37 -17.97
N LYS A 69 0.86 -4.73 -18.92
CA LYS A 69 2.14 -4.05 -18.72
C LYS A 69 2.26 -2.92 -19.74
N ASN A 70 2.87 -1.82 -19.35
CA ASN A 70 3.15 -0.68 -20.21
C ASN A 70 4.37 0.11 -19.69
N SER A 71 4.62 1.31 -20.23
CA SER A 71 5.79 2.12 -19.84
C SER A 71 5.68 2.80 -18.46
N TYR A 72 4.51 2.72 -17.83
CA TYR A 72 4.19 3.32 -16.53
C TYR A 72 3.96 2.26 -15.44
N PHE A 73 3.63 1.04 -15.84
CA PHE A 73 3.32 -0.08 -14.97
C PHE A 73 3.91 -1.38 -15.53
N TYR A 74 4.97 -1.90 -14.92
CA TYR A 74 5.74 -3.04 -15.42
C TYR A 74 6.43 -3.79 -14.28
N SER A 75 7.04 -4.94 -14.57
CA SER A 75 7.82 -5.69 -13.57
C SER A 75 9.30 -5.38 -13.72
N ASN A 76 10.01 -5.22 -12.62
CA ASN A 76 11.47 -5.02 -12.62
C ASN A 76 12.17 -6.23 -13.24
N CYS A 77 13.11 -5.98 -14.16
CA CYS A 77 13.88 -7.01 -14.87
C CYS A 77 13.03 -8.02 -15.66
N ALA A 78 11.87 -7.60 -16.18
CA ALA A 78 11.10 -8.37 -17.17
C ALA A 78 11.72 -8.37 -18.56
N ASP A 79 12.41 -7.28 -18.88
CA ASP A 79 13.33 -7.15 -19.99
C ASP A 79 14.68 -6.67 -19.43
N ALA A 80 15.77 -6.92 -20.18
CA ALA A 80 17.12 -6.55 -19.74
C ALA A 80 17.33 -5.02 -19.69
N GLU A 81 16.52 -4.26 -20.42
CA GLU A 81 16.63 -2.80 -20.55
C GLU A 81 16.06 -2.06 -19.32
N ARG A 82 15.12 -2.67 -18.58
CA ARG A 82 14.49 -2.08 -17.39
C ARG A 82 14.73 -2.96 -16.17
N CYS A 83 16.01 -3.18 -15.88
CA CYS A 83 16.44 -3.91 -14.71
C CYS A 83 17.24 -3.01 -13.76
N ASP A 84 16.69 -2.78 -12.57
CA ASP A 84 17.44 -2.19 -11.45
C ASP A 84 17.80 -3.31 -10.48
N SER A 85 19.09 -3.64 -10.39
CA SER A 85 19.59 -4.76 -9.57
C SER A 85 19.47 -4.53 -8.06
N ALA A 86 19.26 -3.28 -7.62
CA ALA A 86 18.98 -2.97 -6.22
C ALA A 86 17.53 -3.24 -5.84
N ILE A 87 16.64 -3.42 -6.82
CA ILE A 87 15.21 -3.67 -6.61
C ILE A 87 14.95 -5.16 -6.83
N PRO A 88 14.09 -5.81 -6.02
CA PRO A 88 13.76 -7.21 -6.23
C PRO A 88 13.28 -7.47 -7.66
N GLN A 89 13.80 -8.54 -8.27
CA GLN A 89 13.35 -8.99 -9.58
C GLN A 89 11.85 -9.29 -9.53
N GLY A 90 11.10 -8.83 -10.53
CA GLY A 90 9.65 -9.00 -10.61
C GLY A 90 8.84 -8.04 -9.73
N ALA A 91 9.47 -7.16 -8.93
CA ALA A 91 8.78 -6.08 -8.23
C ALA A 91 7.92 -5.25 -9.20
N THR A 92 6.75 -4.81 -8.76
CA THR A 92 5.87 -3.98 -9.60
C THR A 92 6.39 -2.54 -9.59
N MET A 93 6.66 -2.00 -10.77
CA MET A 93 7.24 -0.69 -11.01
C MET A 93 6.16 0.28 -11.46
N PHE A 94 6.14 1.47 -10.85
CA PHE A 94 5.25 2.58 -11.16
C PHE A 94 6.09 3.79 -11.58
N ARG A 95 6.01 4.17 -12.85
CA ARG A 95 6.72 5.33 -13.41
C ARG A 95 5.72 6.44 -13.76
N ALA A 96 5.95 7.63 -13.21
CA ALA A 96 5.11 8.80 -13.43
C ALA A 96 5.97 10.04 -13.76
N PRO A 97 6.08 10.44 -15.03
CA PRO A 97 6.74 11.69 -15.42
C PRO A 97 5.96 12.92 -14.97
N SER A 98 6.66 14.00 -14.61
CA SER A 98 6.08 15.34 -14.40
C SER A 98 5.45 15.87 -15.69
N GLY A 99 4.53 16.81 -15.57
CA GLY A 99 3.93 17.51 -16.71
C GLY A 99 2.91 16.71 -17.52
N PHE A 100 2.67 15.46 -17.15
CA PHE A 100 1.60 14.65 -17.72
C PHE A 100 0.25 15.07 -17.12
N GLY A 101 -0.84 14.71 -17.79
CA GLY A 101 -2.17 15.09 -17.32
C GLY A 101 -2.48 14.51 -15.93
N SER A 102 -3.26 15.24 -15.15
CA SER A 102 -3.72 14.88 -13.82
C SER A 102 -5.24 14.66 -13.79
N THR A 103 -5.70 13.83 -12.85
CA THR A 103 -7.14 13.61 -12.60
C THR A 103 -7.80 14.92 -12.15
N PRO A 104 -9.13 15.09 -12.29
CA PRO A 104 -9.83 16.23 -11.72
C PRO A 104 -9.44 16.45 -10.25
N HIS A 105 -9.22 17.71 -9.88
CA HIS A 105 -8.82 18.15 -8.53
C HIS A 105 -7.42 17.70 -8.08
N SER A 106 -6.56 17.33 -9.02
CA SER A 106 -5.13 17.15 -8.81
C SER A 106 -4.37 17.95 -9.87
N GLU A 107 -3.21 18.48 -9.51
CA GLU A 107 -2.26 19.09 -10.45
C GLU A 107 -1.08 18.15 -10.75
N PHE A 108 -1.13 16.93 -10.22
CA PHE A 108 0.01 16.05 -10.12
C PHE A 108 -0.22 14.74 -10.90
N PRO A 109 0.77 14.28 -11.68
CA PRO A 109 0.66 13.04 -12.45
C PRO A 109 0.79 11.81 -11.55
N ARG A 110 0.19 10.68 -11.96
CA ARG A 110 0.26 9.42 -11.21
C ARG A 110 0.28 8.17 -12.08
N ALA A 111 1.00 7.17 -11.60
CA ALA A 111 0.81 5.77 -11.93
C ALA A 111 0.52 5.05 -10.60
N GLU A 112 -0.74 4.88 -10.28
CA GLU A 112 -1.18 4.58 -8.91
C GLU A 112 -2.39 3.63 -8.92
N LEU A 113 -2.35 2.65 -8.01
CA LEU A 113 -3.45 1.73 -7.79
C LEU A 113 -4.54 2.41 -6.96
N ARG A 114 -5.81 2.19 -7.34
CA ARG A 114 -6.99 2.52 -6.54
C ARG A 114 -7.69 1.24 -6.11
N ALA A 115 -7.84 1.02 -4.80
CA ALA A 115 -8.51 -0.18 -4.31
C ALA A 115 -9.98 -0.18 -4.74
N LYS A 116 -10.51 -1.34 -5.14
CA LYS A 116 -11.90 -1.48 -5.61
C LYS A 116 -12.91 -1.36 -4.47
N LYS A 117 -12.56 -1.84 -3.28
CA LYS A 117 -13.43 -1.87 -2.12
C LYS A 117 -13.32 -0.58 -1.32
N ASN A 118 -14.49 0.01 -1.05
CA ASN A 118 -14.64 1.20 -0.22
C ASN A 118 -15.03 0.82 1.22
N PHE A 119 -14.81 1.73 2.15
CA PHE A 119 -15.26 1.68 3.55
C PHE A 119 -15.66 3.08 4.03
N VAL A 120 -16.49 3.21 5.06
CA VAL A 120 -17.06 4.51 5.45
C VAL A 120 -16.86 4.77 6.95
N ASN A 121 -16.59 6.02 7.31
CA ASN A 121 -16.52 6.42 8.72
C ASN A 121 -17.90 6.28 9.40
N GLY A 122 -17.95 5.59 10.54
CA GLY A 122 -19.18 5.23 11.23
C GLY A 122 -19.58 3.76 11.10
N ASP A 123 -18.83 2.95 10.36
CA ASP A 123 -18.99 1.48 10.31
C ASP A 123 -17.92 0.78 11.14
N ASP A 124 -18.26 -0.41 11.64
CA ASP A 124 -17.31 -1.27 12.35
C ASP A 124 -16.52 -2.09 11.31
N PHE A 125 -15.21 -1.86 11.23
CA PHE A 125 -14.33 -2.59 10.32
C PHE A 125 -12.87 -2.59 10.83
N THR A 126 -12.06 -3.49 10.28
CA THR A 126 -10.60 -3.44 10.38
C THR A 126 -9.99 -3.76 9.02
N ASN A 127 -9.53 -2.72 8.34
CA ASN A 127 -8.94 -2.82 7.01
C ASN A 127 -7.44 -2.51 7.09
N THR A 128 -6.63 -3.24 6.35
CA THR A 128 -5.17 -3.06 6.34
C THR A 128 -4.63 -3.02 4.93
N GLN A 129 -3.70 -2.12 4.65
CA GLN A 129 -2.80 -2.18 3.49
C GLN A 129 -1.35 -2.27 3.97
N THR A 130 -0.58 -3.20 3.44
CA THR A 130 0.86 -3.33 3.71
C THR A 130 1.66 -3.29 2.42
N GLY A 131 2.91 -2.86 2.49
CA GLY A 131 3.82 -2.96 1.36
C GLY A 131 5.29 -2.88 1.73
N SER A 132 6.12 -3.50 0.89
CA SER A 132 7.56 -3.32 0.84
C SER A 132 7.87 -2.46 -0.39
N VAL A 133 8.06 -1.16 -0.17
CA VAL A 133 8.18 -0.14 -1.21
C VAL A 133 9.61 0.39 -1.30
N TYR A 134 10.00 0.82 -2.50
CA TYR A 134 11.30 1.41 -2.80
C TYR A 134 11.08 2.67 -3.63
N ILE A 135 11.75 3.76 -3.26
CA ILE A 135 11.80 4.97 -4.09
C ILE A 135 13.01 4.85 -5.01
N VAL A 136 12.77 4.47 -6.27
CA VAL A 136 13.84 4.12 -7.21
C VAL A 136 14.47 5.36 -7.84
N LYS A 137 13.63 6.33 -8.19
CA LYS A 137 14.01 7.62 -8.78
C LYS A 137 13.07 8.70 -8.27
N ASN A 138 13.62 9.86 -7.90
CA ASN A 138 12.84 11.01 -7.47
C ASN A 138 12.69 12.06 -8.59
N PRO A 139 11.57 12.80 -8.61
CA PRO A 139 11.41 14.01 -9.40
C PRO A 139 12.23 15.16 -8.79
N ASP A 140 12.23 16.32 -9.43
CA ASP A 140 13.01 17.49 -8.98
C ASP A 140 12.52 18.02 -7.63
N THR A 141 11.21 17.95 -7.37
CA THR A 141 10.64 18.32 -6.05
C THR A 141 11.04 17.37 -4.92
N LYS A 142 11.63 16.21 -5.25
CA LYS A 142 12.00 15.14 -4.32
C LYS A 142 10.84 14.69 -3.43
N SER A 143 9.61 14.74 -3.94
CA SER A 143 8.42 14.44 -3.17
C SER A 143 7.52 13.48 -3.95
N ILE A 144 7.27 12.30 -3.38
CA ILE A 144 6.44 11.25 -3.98
C ILE A 144 5.52 10.69 -2.90
N ILE A 145 4.21 10.68 -3.16
CA ILE A 145 3.27 9.94 -2.32
C ILE A 145 3.20 8.50 -2.86
N PHE A 146 3.40 7.53 -1.97
CA PHE A 146 3.44 6.12 -2.34
C PHE A 146 2.25 5.31 -1.81
N ALA A 147 1.62 5.72 -0.71
CA ALA A 147 0.42 5.05 -0.18
C ALA A 147 -0.58 6.05 0.41
N GLN A 148 -1.88 5.75 0.32
CA GLN A 148 -2.94 6.68 0.76
C GLN A 148 -4.18 5.99 1.30
N ILE A 149 -4.98 6.75 2.06
CA ILE A 149 -6.43 6.57 2.18
C ILE A 149 -7.09 7.82 1.59
N HIS A 150 -7.91 7.64 0.56
CA HIS A 150 -8.53 8.72 -0.20
C HIS A 150 -10.06 8.67 -0.10
N GLY A 151 -10.70 9.84 -0.04
CA GLY A 151 -12.16 9.96 -0.05
C GLY A 151 -12.74 10.06 -1.47
N ASP A 152 -13.79 9.29 -1.74
CA ASP A 152 -14.54 9.24 -2.99
C ASP A 152 -15.68 10.28 -2.98
N LYS A 153 -15.31 11.56 -3.14
CA LYS A 153 -16.28 12.67 -3.20
C LYS A 153 -15.75 13.76 -4.14
N PRO A 154 -16.62 14.46 -4.91
CA PRO A 154 -16.22 15.58 -5.75
C PRO A 154 -15.37 16.60 -5.00
N GLY A 155 -14.29 17.06 -5.63
CA GLY A 155 -13.26 17.89 -4.99
C GLY A 155 -12.03 17.12 -4.54
N GLY A 156 -12.15 15.82 -4.21
CA GLY A 156 -11.05 14.95 -3.79
C GLY A 156 -10.37 15.38 -2.48
N SER A 157 -10.26 14.48 -1.51
CA SER A 157 -9.49 14.76 -0.29
C SER A 157 -8.89 13.47 0.26
N GLU A 158 -7.67 13.56 0.77
CA GLU A 158 -6.96 12.42 1.34
C GLU A 158 -7.03 12.45 2.86
N LEU A 159 -7.51 11.35 3.45
CA LEU A 159 -7.49 11.16 4.89
C LEU A 159 -6.06 10.93 5.36
N LEU A 160 -5.29 10.14 4.61
CA LEU A 160 -3.88 9.84 4.87
C LEU A 160 -3.08 9.82 3.57
N LYS A 161 -1.86 10.37 3.61
CA LYS A 161 -0.82 10.26 2.60
C LYS A 161 0.48 9.82 3.25
N LEU A 162 1.09 8.74 2.78
CA LEU A 162 2.49 8.41 3.07
C LEU A 162 3.35 8.88 1.92
N ARG A 163 4.32 9.71 2.26
CA ARG A 163 5.19 10.42 1.32
C ARG A 163 6.64 10.12 1.64
N TRP A 164 7.42 9.89 0.60
CA TRP A 164 8.86 10.10 0.68
C TRP A 164 9.17 11.53 0.24
N GLN A 165 9.83 12.29 1.09
CA GLN A 165 10.18 13.69 0.83
C GLN A 165 11.63 13.95 1.19
N ASN A 166 12.50 14.04 0.18
CA ASN A 166 13.93 14.33 0.35
C ASN A 166 14.60 13.50 1.46
N GLY A 167 14.31 12.20 1.50
CA GLY A 167 14.86 11.28 2.50
C GLY A 167 14.01 11.06 3.74
N ASP A 168 12.92 11.81 3.92
CA ASP A 168 11.98 11.62 5.03
C ASP A 168 10.77 10.79 4.61
N ILE A 169 10.30 9.92 5.51
CA ILE A 169 8.97 9.32 5.41
C ILE A 169 8.01 10.17 6.21
N VAL A 170 7.05 10.78 5.54
CA VAL A 170 6.12 11.77 6.11
C VAL A 170 4.69 11.25 5.99
N ALA A 171 3.97 11.23 7.12
CA ALA A 171 2.53 11.07 7.14
C ALA A 171 1.87 12.45 7.01
N GLY A 172 1.08 12.63 5.96
CA GLY A 172 0.20 13.76 5.77
C GLY A 172 -1.25 13.38 6.06
N VAL A 173 -1.93 14.10 6.94
CA VAL A 173 -3.31 13.82 7.33
C VAL A 173 -4.18 15.05 7.16
N LYS A 174 -5.47 14.85 6.89
CA LYS A 174 -6.47 15.92 6.91
C LYS A 174 -7.51 15.58 7.98
N PRO A 175 -7.57 16.33 9.09
CA PRO A 175 -8.50 16.02 10.18
C PRO A 175 -9.95 15.92 9.71
N HIS A 176 -10.39 16.84 8.86
CA HIS A 176 -11.68 16.80 8.17
C HIS A 176 -11.51 16.75 6.65
N TYR A 177 -12.54 16.26 5.96
CA TYR A 177 -12.61 16.33 4.51
C TYR A 177 -12.44 17.77 4.01
N GLY A 178 -11.48 17.97 3.10
CA GLY A 178 -11.19 19.30 2.53
C GLY A 178 -10.20 20.13 3.33
N ASP A 179 -9.81 19.72 4.55
CA ASP A 179 -8.83 20.46 5.36
C ASP A 179 -7.48 20.59 4.65
N LYS A 180 -6.67 21.54 5.13
CA LYS A 180 -5.24 21.58 4.79
C LYS A 180 -4.53 20.37 5.40
N GLU A 181 -3.57 19.83 4.65
CA GLU A 181 -2.75 18.71 5.10
C GLU A 181 -1.88 19.13 6.30
N GLN A 182 -1.90 18.32 7.35
CA GLN A 182 -0.97 18.36 8.48
C GLN A 182 0.07 17.27 8.30
N ARG A 183 1.36 17.62 8.39
CA ARG A 183 2.47 16.68 8.13
C ARG A 183 3.21 16.33 9.41
N THR A 184 3.55 15.06 9.55
CA THR A 184 4.40 14.52 10.62
C THR A 184 5.46 13.63 10.00
N THR A 185 6.74 13.93 10.24
CA THR A 185 7.84 13.04 9.86
C THR A 185 7.82 11.81 10.76
N LEU A 186 7.79 10.62 10.15
CA LEU A 186 7.81 9.33 10.82
C LEU A 186 9.24 8.79 10.93
N LEU A 187 10.01 8.88 9.84
CA LEU A 187 11.40 8.46 9.74
C LEU A 187 12.18 9.47 8.88
N SER A 188 13.49 9.53 9.09
CA SER A 188 14.42 10.38 8.33
C SER A 188 15.64 9.60 7.88
N GLY A 189 16.29 10.07 6.82
CA GLY A 189 17.52 9.49 6.28
C GLY A 189 17.30 8.22 5.46
N VAL A 190 16.11 8.04 4.88
CA VAL A 190 15.77 6.94 3.99
C VAL A 190 16.18 7.30 2.56
N GLY A 191 17.24 6.68 2.05
CA GLY A 191 17.77 6.94 0.71
C GLY A 191 16.86 6.43 -0.41
N LEU A 192 17.25 6.78 -1.64
CA LEU A 192 16.70 6.11 -2.82
C LEU A 192 17.10 4.64 -2.79
N LYS A 193 16.19 3.77 -3.24
CA LYS A 193 16.34 2.31 -3.32
C LYS A 193 16.49 1.61 -1.97
N ASP A 194 16.42 2.34 -0.85
CA ASP A 194 16.26 1.73 0.46
C ASP A 194 14.87 1.09 0.55
N LYS A 195 14.82 -0.08 1.20
CA LYS A 195 13.56 -0.76 1.47
C LYS A 195 12.80 -0.01 2.56
N ILE A 196 11.55 0.31 2.27
CA ILE A 196 10.59 0.85 3.23
C ILE A 196 9.48 -0.19 3.38
N ASP A 197 9.36 -0.76 4.58
CA ASP A 197 8.19 -1.56 4.94
C ASP A 197 7.15 -0.65 5.58
N TYR A 198 5.89 -0.73 5.15
CA TYR A 198 4.80 0.00 5.78
C TYR A 198 3.57 -0.87 6.04
N LYS A 199 2.81 -0.49 7.06
CA LYS A 199 1.46 -0.97 7.36
C LYS A 199 0.56 0.23 7.66
N ILE A 200 -0.57 0.30 6.98
CA ILE A 200 -1.68 1.21 7.29
C ILE A 200 -2.83 0.33 7.78
N GLU A 201 -3.22 0.48 9.04
CA GLU A 201 -4.40 -0.18 9.62
C GLU A 201 -5.46 0.86 9.92
N ALA A 202 -6.59 0.79 9.23
CA ALA A 202 -7.77 1.61 9.47
C ALA A 202 -8.80 0.78 10.24
N LYS A 203 -9.12 1.21 11.46
CA LYS A 203 -10.13 0.59 12.32
C LYS A 203 -11.30 1.55 12.48
N GLY A 204 -12.44 1.16 11.93
CA GLY A 204 -13.70 1.91 12.05
C GLY A 204 -14.50 1.49 13.27
N SER A 205 -15.29 2.43 13.77
CA SER A 205 -16.32 2.23 14.77
C SER A 205 -17.50 3.16 14.50
N LYS A 206 -18.58 3.02 15.27
CA LYS A 206 -19.73 3.94 15.20
C LYS A 206 -19.39 5.42 15.48
N SER A 207 -18.27 5.74 16.13
CA SER A 207 -17.92 7.10 16.54
C SER A 207 -16.69 7.69 15.85
N GLU A 208 -15.77 6.86 15.35
CA GLU A 208 -14.52 7.33 14.72
C GLU A 208 -13.87 6.25 13.86
N ILE A 209 -12.94 6.68 13.00
CA ILE A 209 -11.88 5.82 12.44
C ILE A 209 -10.57 6.12 13.17
N LYS A 210 -9.84 5.07 13.56
CA LYS A 210 -8.42 5.16 13.94
C LYS A 210 -7.55 4.61 12.82
N VAL A 211 -6.59 5.40 12.35
CA VAL A 211 -5.60 4.95 11.38
C VAL A 211 -4.23 4.86 12.03
N THR A 212 -3.71 3.64 12.15
CA THR A 212 -2.36 3.38 12.64
C THR A 212 -1.43 3.13 11.46
N VAL A 213 -0.39 3.95 11.37
CA VAL A 213 0.70 3.81 10.41
C VAL A 213 1.92 3.28 11.13
N GLU A 214 2.50 2.21 10.62
CA GLU A 214 3.78 1.68 11.03
C GLU A 214 4.71 1.69 9.81
N THR A 215 5.92 2.23 9.95
CA THR A 215 6.92 2.30 8.88
C THR A 215 8.26 1.85 9.41
N THR A 216 8.98 1.03 8.64
CA THR A 216 10.32 0.55 8.97
C THR A 216 11.27 0.76 7.80
N ALA A 217 12.44 1.35 8.06
CA ALA A 217 13.54 1.49 7.10
C ALA A 217 14.87 1.48 7.86
N ASP A 218 15.91 0.84 7.31
CA ASP A 218 17.24 0.75 7.93
C ASP A 218 17.20 0.32 9.42
N GLY A 219 16.39 -0.70 9.73
CA GLY A 219 16.21 -1.22 11.08
C GLY A 219 15.49 -0.29 12.08
N LYS A 220 15.09 0.93 11.66
CA LYS A 220 14.33 1.87 12.48
C LYS A 220 12.85 1.76 12.18
N THR A 221 12.04 1.68 13.23
CA THR A 221 10.58 1.61 13.12
C THR A 221 9.94 2.83 13.76
N SER A 222 8.93 3.39 13.10
CA SER A 222 8.06 4.44 13.61
C SER A 222 6.62 3.97 13.57
N LYS A 223 5.84 4.33 14.58
CA LYS A 223 4.42 3.99 14.70
C LYS A 223 3.62 5.20 15.17
N LYS A 224 2.57 5.55 14.44
CA LYS A 224 1.71 6.69 14.75
C LYS A 224 0.26 6.34 14.48
N THR A 225 -0.62 6.71 15.42
CA THR A 225 -2.06 6.59 15.26
C THR A 225 -2.69 7.98 15.12
N PHE A 226 -3.61 8.10 14.18
CA PHE A 226 -4.44 9.28 13.93
C PHE A 226 -5.91 8.91 14.15
N SER A 227 -6.67 9.78 14.82
CA SER A 227 -8.10 9.59 15.09
C SER A 227 -8.93 10.59 14.28
N TYR A 228 -10.01 10.10 13.69
CA TYR A 228 -10.94 10.86 12.86
C TYR A 228 -12.36 10.65 13.39
N PRO A 229 -12.92 11.60 14.16
CA PRO A 229 -14.31 11.55 14.61
C PRO A 229 -15.26 11.34 13.42
N LYS A 230 -16.39 10.66 13.63
CA LYS A 230 -17.32 10.28 12.54
C LYS A 230 -17.68 11.46 11.64
N GLU A 231 -17.98 12.61 12.23
CA GLU A 231 -18.38 13.85 11.56
C GLU A 231 -17.32 14.40 10.59
N SER A 232 -16.05 14.07 10.79
CA SER A 232 -14.95 14.63 10.01
C SER A 232 -14.85 14.07 8.59
N TRP A 233 -15.37 12.86 8.37
CA TRP A 233 -15.40 12.16 7.09
C TRP A 233 -16.76 11.48 6.86
N GLN A 234 -17.83 12.03 7.43
CA GLN A 234 -19.16 11.42 7.39
C GLN A 234 -19.70 11.33 5.95
N GLY A 235 -20.22 10.15 5.59
CA GLY A 235 -20.84 9.90 4.29
C GLY A 235 -19.86 9.91 3.11
N ILE A 236 -18.55 9.89 3.37
CA ILE A 236 -17.51 9.79 2.36
C ILE A 236 -17.02 8.35 2.32
N GLU A 237 -17.11 7.73 1.15
CA GLU A 237 -16.47 6.46 0.89
C GLU A 237 -14.96 6.64 0.86
N LEU A 238 -14.24 5.77 1.54
CA LEU A 238 -12.80 5.78 1.67
C LEU A 238 -12.22 4.53 1.01
N TYR A 239 -11.07 4.67 0.36
CA TYR A 239 -10.35 3.55 -0.23
C TYR A 239 -8.85 3.73 -0.12
N PHE A 240 -8.13 2.60 -0.16
CA PHE A 240 -6.67 2.61 -0.19
C PHE A 240 -6.13 2.94 -1.58
N LYS A 241 -4.96 3.55 -1.62
CA LYS A 241 -4.14 3.71 -2.83
C LYS A 241 -2.70 3.30 -2.58
N ALA A 242 -2.02 2.80 -3.61
CA ALA A 242 -0.60 2.44 -3.55
C ALA A 242 0.04 2.63 -4.93
N GLY A 243 1.27 3.15 -5.01
CA GLY A 243 1.99 3.31 -6.26
C GLY A 243 2.84 4.57 -6.28
N ASN A 244 2.71 5.37 -7.34
CA ASN A 244 3.50 6.57 -7.55
C ASN A 244 2.58 7.75 -7.89
N TYR A 245 2.38 8.62 -6.90
CA TYR A 245 1.75 9.92 -7.09
C TYR A 245 2.83 11.01 -6.99
N ASN A 246 3.36 11.37 -8.17
CA ASN A 246 4.49 12.28 -8.34
C ASN A 246 4.08 13.70 -7.93
N GLN A 247 4.69 14.28 -6.90
CA GLN A 247 4.37 15.63 -6.42
C GLN A 247 5.16 16.71 -7.16
N ASP A 248 5.43 16.48 -8.44
CA ASP A 248 6.05 17.43 -9.36
C ASP A 248 5.10 17.67 -10.54
N SER A 249 4.61 18.90 -10.64
CA SER A 249 3.68 19.36 -11.68
C SER A 249 4.38 20.15 -12.79
N SER A 250 5.70 20.34 -12.71
CA SER A 250 6.48 21.00 -13.75
C SER A 250 6.38 20.24 -15.07
N SER A 251 6.55 20.94 -16.20
CA SER A 251 6.46 20.36 -17.53
C SER A 251 7.81 19.90 -18.10
N ASP A 252 8.82 19.71 -17.25
CA ASP A 252 10.18 19.34 -17.64
C ASP A 252 10.38 17.84 -17.88
N GLY A 253 9.41 17.01 -17.49
CA GLY A 253 9.46 15.56 -17.64
C GLY A 253 10.32 14.85 -16.58
N SER A 254 10.68 15.50 -15.47
CA SER A 254 11.29 14.88 -14.30
C SER A 254 10.52 13.62 -13.89
N GLU A 255 11.22 12.54 -13.57
CA GLU A 255 10.58 11.22 -13.40
C GLU A 255 10.60 10.77 -11.95
N ALA A 256 9.42 10.44 -11.43
CA ALA A 256 9.30 9.60 -10.24
C ALA A 256 9.21 8.12 -10.66
N VAL A 257 9.93 7.25 -9.96
CA VAL A 257 9.78 5.78 -10.08
C VAL A 257 9.70 5.16 -8.69
N VAL A 258 8.64 4.39 -8.45
CA VAL A 258 8.39 3.66 -7.21
C VAL A 258 8.25 2.18 -7.52
N ALA A 259 8.83 1.32 -6.69
CA ALA A 259 8.70 -0.13 -6.82
C ALA A 259 8.03 -0.74 -5.59
N TYR A 260 7.24 -1.78 -5.81
CA TYR A 260 6.66 -2.61 -4.76
C TYR A 260 7.18 -4.04 -4.90
N GLY A 261 7.97 -4.49 -3.91
CA GLY A 261 8.42 -5.88 -3.80
C GLY A 261 7.41 -6.78 -3.07
N ALA A 262 6.51 -6.18 -2.30
CA ALA A 262 5.36 -6.82 -1.67
C ALA A 262 4.23 -5.80 -1.56
N LEU A 263 2.98 -6.21 -1.76
CA LEU A 263 1.78 -5.39 -1.53
C LEU A 263 0.63 -6.32 -1.15
N ASP A 264 -0.05 -5.99 -0.05
CA ASP A 264 -1.26 -6.71 0.37
C ASP A 264 -2.35 -5.73 0.82
N VAL A 265 -3.60 -6.16 0.71
CA VAL A 265 -4.75 -5.44 1.25
C VAL A 265 -5.80 -6.41 1.78
N SER A 266 -6.26 -6.16 3.00
CA SER A 266 -7.29 -6.97 3.65
C SER A 266 -8.40 -6.11 4.21
N TYR A 267 -9.60 -6.67 4.20
CA TYR A 267 -10.81 -6.03 4.71
C TYR A 267 -11.53 -7.00 5.64
N ARG A 268 -11.82 -6.59 6.88
CA ARG A 268 -12.52 -7.39 7.88
C ARG A 268 -13.63 -6.60 8.53
#